data_AF-A0A2A4V302-F1
#
_entry.id   AF-A0A2A4V302-F1
#
_cell.length_a   1.000
_cell.length_b   1.000
_cell.length_c   1.000
_cell.angle_alpha   90.00
_cell.angle_beta   90.00
_cell.angle_gamma   90.00
#
_symmetry.space_group_name_H-M   'P 1'
#
loop_
_entity.id
_entity.type
_entity.pdbx_description
1 polymer ?
#
loop_
_entity_poly.entity_id
_entity_poly.type
_entity_poly.pdbx_seq_one_letter_code
_entity_poly.pdbx_strand_id
1 'polypeptide(L)'
;MAGGQPISLVKFASLREGKHILSKGALRWSSPDLLQGPFELRYDQELEFTNKGLLKQVLKTISAMVFARDMPPPGLPDHPFSKLIRRWRTEDRFNSEEEVEEALTNIVGNMIDKQLEEAQELVQHWSYLISHTRILSLLEKHQEVSFWERYADNHKGIAIRFRCDVEDSSLTSPNKADYNVKRPQITTLKEQVNVLIGQERKIEESTLQEKLLTRSKTRSYEKEWLCLKTLTEEEFEQEQAGHGDIDAKKWYQDIKYTPKELSAVYFGQAVSDKDKKTILEFLGKNYPKTKAFEAHIHIDEFSLEFEPTPLIRPIKEVATETEGGAAQGNTQTATSAEEESPAAVKNETAETPANDTGSIPPPEKKAPPATKAG
;
A
#
# COMPACT_ATOMS: atom_id res chain seq x y z
N MET A 1 -4.99 -22.48 -9.61
CA MET A 1 -5.12 -22.95 -8.21
C MET A 1 -6.04 -21.99 -7.50
N ALA A 2 -7.28 -22.38 -7.23
CA ALA A 2 -8.25 -21.55 -6.51
C ALA A 2 -7.84 -21.49 -5.03
N GLY A 3 -6.94 -20.58 -4.69
CA GLY A 3 -6.69 -20.24 -3.29
C GLY A 3 -7.98 -19.65 -2.74
N GLY A 4 -8.59 -20.31 -1.75
CA GLY A 4 -9.79 -19.80 -1.11
C GLY A 4 -9.56 -18.40 -0.53
N GLN A 5 -10.61 -17.58 -0.54
CA GLN A 5 -10.63 -16.31 0.19
C GLN A 5 -10.40 -16.57 1.69
N PRO A 6 -9.65 -15.72 2.39
CA PRO A 6 -9.39 -15.89 3.81
C PRO A 6 -10.68 -15.63 4.59
N ILE A 7 -10.93 -16.41 5.64
CA ILE A 7 -12.10 -16.20 6.51
C ILE A 7 -11.88 -14.99 7.43
N SER A 8 -10.64 -14.80 7.87
CA SER A 8 -10.26 -13.69 8.74
C SER A 8 -8.81 -13.29 8.53
N LEU A 9 -8.52 -12.01 8.75
CA LEU A 9 -7.19 -11.42 8.65
C LEU A 9 -6.89 -10.56 9.89
N VAL A 10 -5.63 -10.28 10.13
CA VAL A 10 -5.13 -9.65 11.37
C VAL A 10 -4.37 -8.37 11.05
N LYS A 11 -4.68 -7.29 11.78
CA LYS A 11 -3.91 -6.05 11.79
C LYS A 11 -3.18 -5.92 13.12
N PHE A 12 -1.85 -5.82 13.07
CA PHE A 12 -1.04 -5.46 14.22
C PHE A 12 -0.93 -3.93 14.32
N ALA A 13 -0.90 -3.43 15.55
CA ALA A 13 -0.80 -2.00 15.82
C ALA A 13 -0.14 -1.75 17.16
N SER A 14 0.52 -0.60 17.29
CA SER A 14 0.88 -0.07 18.61
C SER A 14 -0.37 0.13 19.47
N LEU A 15 -0.23 0.24 20.78
CA LEU A 15 -1.38 0.42 21.67
C LEU A 15 -2.16 1.70 21.35
N ARG A 16 -1.46 2.79 21.01
CA ARG A 16 -2.06 4.07 20.62
C ARG A 16 -2.90 3.94 19.36
N GLU A 17 -2.34 3.33 18.32
CA GLU A 17 -3.04 3.11 17.05
C GLU A 17 -4.19 2.12 17.22
N GLY A 18 -4.00 1.06 17.99
CA GLY A 18 -5.04 0.09 18.30
C GLY A 18 -6.26 0.73 18.96
N LYS A 19 -6.04 1.60 19.97
CA LYS A 19 -7.11 2.41 20.57
C LYS A 19 -7.78 3.33 19.55
N HIS A 20 -7.01 3.91 18.62
CA HIS A 20 -7.56 4.75 17.56
C HIS A 20 -8.46 3.97 16.59
N ILE A 21 -8.01 2.80 16.13
CA ILE A 21 -8.76 1.90 15.24
C ILE A 21 -10.08 1.51 15.90
N LEU A 22 -10.02 1.03 17.15
CA LEU A 22 -11.19 0.57 17.89
C LEU A 22 -12.19 1.69 18.19
N SER A 23 -11.70 2.88 18.58
CA SER A 23 -12.56 4.03 18.92
C SER A 23 -13.24 4.66 17.71
N LYS A 24 -12.53 4.82 16.59
CA LYS A 24 -13.12 5.32 15.34
C LYS A 24 -13.94 4.28 14.59
N GLY A 25 -13.71 2.99 14.84
CA GLY A 25 -14.29 1.92 14.04
C GLY A 25 -13.80 1.97 12.60
N ALA A 26 -12.54 2.36 12.38
CA ALA A 26 -11.97 2.56 11.06
C ALA A 26 -10.54 2.04 10.96
N LEU A 27 -10.21 1.51 9.79
CA LEU A 27 -8.86 1.10 9.41
C LEU A 27 -8.26 2.16 8.50
N ARG A 28 -6.96 2.44 8.67
CA ARG A 28 -6.25 3.33 7.76
C ARG A 28 -5.83 2.57 6.51
N TRP A 29 -6.27 3.05 5.37
CA TRP A 29 -5.85 2.63 4.04
C TRP A 29 -4.93 3.70 3.49
N SER A 30 -3.74 3.32 3.07
CA SER A 30 -2.68 4.26 2.69
C SER A 30 -2.35 4.10 1.22
N SER A 31 -1.96 5.18 0.55
CA SER A 31 -1.39 5.07 -0.79
C SER A 31 -0.21 4.10 -0.76
N PRO A 32 0.00 3.32 -1.84
CA PRO A 32 1.17 2.47 -1.95
C PRO A 32 2.46 3.22 -1.64
N ASP A 33 2.57 4.52 -1.97
CA ASP A 33 3.78 5.33 -1.70
C ASP A 33 4.10 5.48 -0.20
N LEU A 34 3.10 5.45 0.67
CA LEU A 34 3.27 5.55 2.12
C LEU A 34 3.70 4.23 2.78
N LEU A 35 3.48 3.10 2.11
CA LEU A 35 3.77 1.78 2.65
C LEU A 35 5.21 1.33 2.35
N GLN A 36 5.96 2.10 1.56
CA GLN A 36 7.11 1.57 0.84
C GLN A 36 8.35 1.36 1.69
N GLY A 37 8.87 0.13 1.59
CA GLY A 37 10.30 -0.12 1.75
C GLY A 37 11.09 0.40 0.54
N PRO A 38 12.42 0.53 0.64
CA PRO A 38 13.29 1.12 -0.39
C PRO A 38 13.32 0.37 -1.74
N PHE A 39 12.64 -0.77 -1.84
CA PHE A 39 12.61 -1.64 -3.02
C PHE A 39 11.26 -1.66 -3.73
N GLU A 40 10.25 -0.96 -3.23
CA GLU A 40 8.94 -0.88 -3.88
C GLU A 40 8.94 0.18 -4.99
N LEU A 41 7.90 0.16 -5.84
CA LEU A 41 7.76 1.10 -6.96
C LEU A 41 7.11 2.40 -6.47
N ARG A 42 7.80 3.53 -6.61
CA ARG A 42 7.31 4.84 -6.13
C ARG A 42 6.41 5.52 -7.17
N TYR A 43 5.62 6.51 -6.73
CA TYR A 43 4.79 7.29 -7.66
C TYR A 43 5.61 8.13 -8.64
N ASP A 44 6.82 8.53 -8.25
CA ASP A 44 7.76 9.38 -8.99
C ASP A 44 8.82 8.57 -9.76
N GLN A 45 8.57 7.28 -9.99
CA GLN A 45 9.57 6.40 -10.61
C GLN A 45 9.73 6.67 -12.10
N GLU A 46 10.95 7.02 -12.49
CA GLU A 46 11.35 7.22 -13.88
C GLU A 46 11.71 5.90 -14.59
N LEU A 47 11.78 5.94 -15.92
CA LEU A 47 12.29 4.83 -16.73
C LEU A 47 13.80 4.65 -16.51
N GLU A 48 14.24 3.40 -16.37
CA GLU A 48 15.66 3.07 -16.17
C GLU A 48 16.49 3.03 -17.48
N PHE A 49 15.91 3.47 -18.59
CA PHE A 49 16.56 3.48 -19.89
C PHE A 49 16.30 4.78 -20.64
N THR A 50 17.21 5.09 -21.56
CA THR A 50 17.14 6.29 -22.41
C THR A 50 16.81 5.90 -23.85
N ASN A 51 16.41 6.88 -24.66
CA ASN A 51 16.22 6.72 -26.11
C ASN A 51 17.44 6.04 -26.77
N LYS A 52 18.65 6.53 -26.49
CA LYS A 52 19.90 5.95 -27.01
C LYS A 52 20.12 4.51 -26.56
N GLY A 53 19.78 4.19 -25.31
CA GLY A 53 19.86 2.83 -24.78
C GLY A 53 18.89 1.88 -25.47
N LEU A 54 17.65 2.34 -25.70
CA LEU A 54 16.62 1.60 -26.43
C LEU A 54 17.04 1.37 -27.89
N LEU A 55 17.47 2.42 -28.61
CA LEU A 55 17.99 2.31 -29.97
C LEU A 55 19.10 1.27 -30.09
N LYS A 56 20.14 1.42 -29.27
CA LYS A 56 21.29 0.51 -29.28
C LYS A 56 20.88 -0.93 -29.04
N GLN A 57 19.98 -1.16 -28.07
CA GLN A 57 19.56 -2.52 -27.73
C GLN A 57 18.64 -3.13 -28.81
N VAL A 58 17.78 -2.33 -29.44
CA VAL A 58 16.95 -2.76 -30.58
C VAL A 58 17.83 -3.15 -31.77
N LEU A 59 18.76 -2.27 -32.18
CA LEU A 59 19.67 -2.53 -33.29
C LEU A 59 20.49 -3.81 -33.07
N LYS A 60 21.08 -3.95 -31.88
CA LYS A 60 21.81 -5.16 -31.48
C LYS A 60 20.94 -6.41 -31.56
N THR A 61 19.68 -6.32 -31.11
CA THR A 61 18.76 -7.46 -31.12
C THR A 61 18.35 -7.85 -32.53
N ILE A 62 18.03 -6.87 -33.40
CA ILE A 62 17.70 -7.12 -34.81
C ILE A 62 18.91 -7.70 -35.55
N SER A 63 20.10 -7.13 -35.35
CA SER A 63 21.36 -7.63 -35.95
C SER A 63 21.61 -9.09 -35.59
N ALA A 64 21.50 -9.43 -34.30
CA ALA A 64 21.60 -10.81 -33.83
C ALA A 64 20.55 -11.73 -34.48
N MET A 65 19.32 -11.26 -34.71
CA MET A 65 18.27 -12.04 -35.38
C MET A 65 18.54 -12.26 -36.87
N VAL A 66 19.15 -11.29 -37.55
CA VAL A 66 19.56 -11.39 -38.97
C VAL A 66 20.65 -12.45 -39.13
N PHE A 67 21.69 -12.42 -38.30
CA PHE A 67 22.84 -13.33 -38.41
C PHE A 67 22.72 -14.66 -37.64
N ALA A 68 21.65 -14.86 -36.86
CA ALA A 68 21.40 -16.12 -36.18
C ALA A 68 21.34 -17.28 -37.18
N ARG A 69 22.05 -18.39 -36.90
CA ARG A 69 22.07 -19.59 -37.77
C ARG A 69 20.68 -20.21 -37.90
N ASP A 70 19.94 -20.27 -36.80
CA ASP A 70 18.57 -20.77 -36.77
C ASP A 70 17.58 -19.66 -37.16
N MET A 71 16.45 -20.03 -37.75
CA MET A 71 15.34 -19.09 -38.02
C MET A 71 14.99 -18.36 -36.72
N PRO A 72 14.71 -17.04 -36.77
CA PRO A 72 14.52 -16.25 -35.57
C PRO A 72 13.42 -16.86 -34.70
N PRO A 73 13.50 -16.70 -33.36
CA PRO A 73 12.46 -17.16 -32.45
C PRO A 73 11.08 -16.70 -32.94
N PRO A 74 10.02 -17.49 -32.72
CA PRO A 74 8.68 -17.10 -33.17
C PRO A 74 8.25 -15.80 -32.47
N GLY A 75 8.46 -14.68 -33.15
CA GLY A 75 7.74 -13.44 -32.90
C GLY A 75 6.31 -13.54 -33.41
N LEU A 76 5.51 -12.50 -33.16
CA LEU A 76 4.16 -12.37 -33.71
C LEU A 76 4.24 -12.50 -35.24
N PRO A 77 3.58 -13.52 -35.85
CA PRO A 77 3.77 -13.86 -37.28
C PRO A 77 3.52 -12.69 -38.24
N ASP A 78 2.67 -11.76 -37.83
CA ASP A 78 2.27 -10.62 -38.65
C ASP A 78 3.05 -9.34 -38.40
N HIS A 79 4.03 -9.35 -37.49
CA HIS A 79 4.78 -8.16 -37.16
C HIS A 79 5.70 -7.71 -38.32
N PRO A 80 5.72 -6.41 -38.68
CA PRO A 80 6.52 -5.90 -39.80
C PRO A 80 8.01 -6.27 -39.72
N PHE A 81 8.64 -6.13 -38.55
CA PHE A 81 10.05 -6.49 -38.37
C PHE A 81 10.29 -8.00 -38.53
N SER A 82 9.37 -8.85 -38.06
CA SER A 82 9.51 -10.29 -38.22
C SER A 82 9.50 -10.69 -39.71
N LYS A 83 8.62 -10.07 -40.52
CA LYS A 83 8.57 -10.27 -41.98
C LYS A 83 9.84 -9.74 -42.66
N LEU A 84 10.29 -8.56 -42.23
CA LEU A 84 11.45 -7.88 -42.80
C LEU A 84 12.77 -8.63 -42.53
N ILE A 85 12.99 -9.07 -41.29
CA ILE A 85 14.15 -9.88 -40.90
C ILE A 85 14.19 -11.19 -41.69
N ARG A 86 13.05 -11.88 -41.84
CA ARG A 86 12.98 -13.09 -42.68
C ARG A 86 13.38 -12.82 -44.11
N ARG A 87 12.89 -11.71 -44.68
CA ARG A 87 13.23 -11.32 -46.06
C ARG A 87 14.72 -11.04 -46.22
N TRP A 88 15.31 -10.24 -45.33
CA TRP A 88 16.73 -9.91 -45.37
C TRP A 88 17.64 -11.12 -45.24
N ARG A 89 17.23 -12.11 -44.44
CA ARG A 89 17.94 -13.39 -44.33
C ARG A 89 17.88 -14.21 -45.62
N THR A 90 16.71 -14.30 -46.24
CA THR A 90 16.54 -15.00 -47.52
C THR A 90 17.34 -14.33 -48.66
N GLU A 91 17.45 -13.00 -48.61
CA GLU A 91 18.18 -12.19 -49.59
C GLU A 91 19.69 -12.11 -49.32
N ASP A 92 20.18 -12.65 -48.20
CA ASP A 92 21.56 -12.46 -47.70
C ASP A 92 22.00 -10.98 -47.77
N ARG A 93 21.10 -10.09 -47.33
CA ARG A 93 21.17 -8.65 -47.64
C ARG A 93 22.38 -7.96 -47.03
N PHE A 94 22.89 -8.44 -45.90
CA PHE A 94 23.90 -7.77 -45.09
C PHE A 94 25.08 -8.69 -44.84
N ASN A 95 26.29 -8.14 -44.87
CA ASN A 95 27.53 -8.90 -44.67
C ASN A 95 28.10 -8.74 -43.25
N SER A 96 27.63 -7.75 -42.49
CA SER A 96 28.17 -7.39 -41.18
C SER A 96 27.11 -6.74 -40.28
N GLU A 97 27.35 -6.76 -38.96
CA GLU A 97 26.45 -6.12 -37.99
C GLU A 97 26.41 -4.60 -38.17
N GLU A 98 27.54 -3.98 -38.53
CA GLU A 98 27.66 -2.54 -38.75
C GLU A 98 26.78 -2.06 -39.91
N GLU A 99 26.70 -2.85 -40.99
CA GLU A 99 25.84 -2.56 -42.14
C GLU A 99 24.34 -2.57 -41.76
N VAL A 100 23.95 -3.50 -40.87
CA VAL A 100 22.60 -3.53 -40.30
C VAL A 100 22.35 -2.30 -39.44
N GLU A 101 23.27 -1.96 -38.54
CA GLU A 101 23.11 -0.79 -37.67
C GLU A 101 22.98 0.51 -38.48
N GLU A 102 23.82 0.74 -39.49
CA GLU A 102 23.77 1.92 -40.36
C GLU A 102 22.46 1.99 -41.13
N ALA A 103 22.03 0.89 -41.73
CA ALA A 103 20.79 0.83 -42.50
C ALA A 103 19.53 1.05 -41.64
N LEU A 104 19.55 0.58 -40.39
CA LEU A 104 18.39 0.61 -39.51
C LEU A 104 18.29 1.85 -38.64
N THR A 105 19.40 2.53 -38.35
CA THR A 105 19.40 3.67 -37.42
C THR A 105 18.32 4.69 -37.77
N ASN A 106 18.20 5.05 -39.05
CA ASN A 106 17.20 6.03 -39.50
C ASN A 106 15.77 5.46 -39.56
N ILE A 107 15.63 4.16 -39.86
CA ILE A 107 14.32 3.49 -39.99
C ILE A 107 13.69 3.31 -38.61
N VAL A 108 14.49 2.88 -37.64
CA VAL A 108 14.03 2.53 -36.31
C VAL A 108 13.92 3.77 -35.41
N GLY A 109 14.67 4.85 -35.70
CA GLY A 109 14.67 6.09 -34.90
C GLY A 109 13.26 6.61 -34.56
N ASN A 110 12.43 6.85 -35.59
CA ASN A 110 11.05 7.32 -35.38
C ASN A 110 10.17 6.34 -34.59
N MET A 111 10.43 5.04 -34.71
CA MET A 111 9.69 4.01 -33.95
C MET A 111 10.10 4.00 -32.48
N ILE A 112 11.37 4.29 -32.19
CA ILE A 112 11.89 4.38 -30.83
C ILE A 112 11.35 5.61 -30.12
N ASP A 113 11.27 6.75 -30.81
CA ASP A 113 10.68 7.96 -30.26
C ASP A 113 9.23 7.69 -29.83
N LYS A 114 8.44 7.11 -30.73
CA LYS A 114 7.06 6.70 -30.43
C LYS A 114 6.99 5.67 -29.29
N GLN A 115 7.85 4.65 -29.29
CA GLN A 115 7.86 3.64 -28.23
C GLN A 115 8.21 4.25 -26.87
N LEU A 116 9.09 5.25 -26.85
CA LEU A 116 9.46 5.95 -25.62
C LEU A 116 8.32 6.83 -25.12
N GLU A 117 7.58 7.51 -26.01
CA GLU A 117 6.36 8.23 -25.66
C GLU A 117 5.33 7.27 -25.03
N GLU A 118 5.08 6.12 -25.65
CA GLU A 118 4.17 5.09 -25.09
C GLU A 118 4.66 4.54 -23.74
N ALA A 119 5.97 4.42 -23.53
CA ALA A 119 6.53 4.02 -22.24
C ALA A 119 6.37 5.13 -21.19
N GLN A 120 6.42 6.40 -21.57
CA GLN A 120 6.15 7.53 -20.68
C GLN A 120 4.66 7.61 -20.31
N GLU A 121 3.75 7.29 -21.22
CA GLU A 121 2.31 7.14 -20.90
C GLU A 121 2.10 6.09 -19.80
N LEU A 122 2.81 4.95 -19.86
CA LEU A 122 2.75 3.95 -18.78
C LEU A 122 3.26 4.50 -17.43
N VAL A 123 4.26 5.37 -17.44
CA VAL A 123 4.73 6.05 -16.21
C VAL A 123 3.66 6.98 -15.67
N GLN A 124 2.99 7.77 -16.53
CA GLN A 124 1.91 8.65 -16.12
C GLN A 124 0.72 7.86 -15.55
N HIS A 125 0.33 6.76 -16.20
CA HIS A 125 -0.69 5.85 -15.68
C HIS A 125 -0.30 5.20 -14.36
N TRP A 126 0.98 4.86 -14.18
CA TRP A 126 1.49 4.37 -12.91
C TRP A 126 1.37 5.44 -11.81
N SER A 127 1.82 6.67 -12.06
CA SER A 127 1.70 7.76 -11.09
C SER A 127 0.24 8.01 -10.71
N TYR A 128 -0.68 7.99 -11.69
CA TYR A 128 -2.11 8.07 -11.46
C TYR A 128 -2.62 6.92 -10.59
N LEU A 129 -2.26 5.67 -10.93
CA LEU A 129 -2.66 4.50 -10.17
C LEU A 129 -2.21 4.57 -8.71
N ILE A 130 -0.99 5.03 -8.43
CA ILE A 130 -0.45 5.15 -7.07
C ILE A 130 -1.16 6.25 -6.27
N SER A 131 -1.43 7.40 -6.88
CA SER A 131 -2.13 8.48 -6.20
C SER A 131 -3.61 8.16 -5.95
N HIS A 132 -4.24 7.34 -6.80
CA HIS A 132 -5.65 6.98 -6.70
C HIS A 132 -5.91 5.63 -6.03
N THR A 133 -4.88 4.85 -5.67
CA THR A 133 -5.09 3.59 -4.95
C THR A 133 -4.83 3.76 -3.47
N ARG A 134 -5.67 3.16 -2.62
CA ARG A 134 -5.45 2.98 -1.19
C ARG A 134 -5.32 1.49 -0.90
N ILE A 135 -4.32 1.13 -0.11
CA ILE A 135 -3.97 -0.23 0.25
C ILE A 135 -4.12 -0.40 1.75
N LEU A 136 -4.72 -1.53 2.14
CA LEU A 136 -4.70 -2.03 3.50
C LEU A 136 -3.98 -3.38 3.54
N SER A 137 -2.87 -3.39 4.27
CA SER A 137 -2.07 -4.58 4.56
C SER A 137 -2.53 -5.29 5.83
N LEU A 138 -2.79 -6.59 5.70
CA LEU A 138 -3.22 -7.49 6.77
C LEU A 138 -2.44 -8.82 6.72
N LEU A 139 -2.41 -9.54 7.84
CA LEU A 139 -1.66 -10.79 8.01
C LEU A 139 -2.60 -11.95 8.33
N GLU A 140 -2.22 -13.17 7.98
CA GLU A 140 -3.07 -14.36 8.21
C GLU A 140 -3.06 -14.81 9.68
N LYS A 141 -1.92 -14.66 10.36
CA LYS A 141 -1.69 -15.21 11.70
C LYS A 141 -1.36 -14.13 12.71
N HIS A 142 -1.79 -14.34 13.95
CA HIS A 142 -1.51 -13.47 15.09
C HIS A 142 -0.39 -14.03 15.98
N GLN A 143 0.00 -15.30 15.82
CA GLN A 143 0.99 -15.96 16.68
C GLN A 143 2.44 -15.71 16.28
N GLU A 144 2.68 -15.08 15.13
CA GLU A 144 4.03 -14.85 14.61
C GLU A 144 4.74 -13.78 15.45
N VAL A 145 5.72 -14.20 16.26
CA VAL A 145 6.47 -13.38 17.22
C VAL A 145 7.07 -12.14 16.54
N SER A 146 7.67 -12.32 15.36
CA SER A 146 8.30 -11.22 14.61
C SER A 146 7.35 -10.07 14.26
N PHE A 147 6.03 -10.30 14.17
CA PHE A 147 5.05 -9.25 13.92
C PHE A 147 4.74 -8.45 15.18
N TRP A 148 4.76 -9.09 16.35
CA TRP A 148 4.62 -8.40 17.63
C TRP A 148 5.81 -7.48 17.91
N GLU A 149 7.02 -7.94 17.59
CA GLU A 149 8.26 -7.15 17.69
C GLU A 149 8.19 -5.88 16.83
N ARG A 150 7.80 -6.04 15.56
CA ARG A 150 7.87 -4.96 14.57
C ARG A 150 6.67 -4.04 14.51
N TYR A 151 5.46 -4.60 14.59
CA TYR A 151 4.22 -3.88 14.31
C TYR A 151 3.37 -3.61 15.56
N ALA A 152 3.68 -4.25 16.68
CA ALA A 152 2.96 -4.06 17.94
C ALA A 152 3.88 -3.54 19.05
N ASP A 153 4.75 -2.58 18.73
CA ASP A 153 5.61 -1.85 19.68
C ASP A 153 6.34 -2.79 20.65
N ASN A 154 7.03 -3.79 20.11
CA ASN A 154 7.75 -4.81 20.87
C ASN A 154 6.88 -5.48 21.95
N HIS A 155 5.78 -6.10 21.54
CA HIS A 155 4.79 -6.77 22.41
C HIS A 155 4.00 -5.86 23.36
N LYS A 156 4.10 -4.52 23.25
CA LYS A 156 3.30 -3.57 24.04
C LYS A 156 2.00 -3.12 23.34
N GLY A 157 1.80 -3.55 22.10
CA GLY A 157 0.64 -3.24 21.27
C GLY A 157 -0.44 -4.33 21.28
N ILE A 158 -1.27 -4.31 20.25
CA ILE A 158 -2.37 -5.27 20.07
C ILE A 158 -2.40 -5.82 18.65
N ALA A 159 -3.02 -6.99 18.48
CA ALA A 159 -3.40 -7.50 17.17
C ALA A 159 -4.94 -7.60 17.08
N ILE A 160 -5.51 -7.13 15.99
CA ILE A 160 -6.95 -6.99 15.79
C ILE A 160 -7.36 -7.88 14.62
N ARG A 161 -8.24 -8.86 14.86
CA ARG A 161 -8.70 -9.80 13.85
C ARG A 161 -10.05 -9.40 13.28
N PHE A 162 -10.08 -9.24 11.96
CA PHE A 162 -11.25 -8.93 11.17
C PHE A 162 -11.71 -10.14 10.38
N ARG A 163 -13.02 -10.36 10.31
CA ARG A 163 -13.65 -11.31 9.40
C ARG A 163 -13.75 -10.70 8.02
N CYS A 164 -13.52 -11.52 7.00
CA CYS A 164 -13.66 -11.14 5.59
C CYS A 164 -14.89 -11.79 4.94
N ASP A 165 -15.57 -12.70 5.65
CA ASP A 165 -16.75 -13.45 5.18
C ASP A 165 -18.08 -12.79 5.58
N VAL A 166 -18.05 -11.52 5.98
CA VAL A 166 -19.24 -10.77 6.44
C VAL A 166 -19.79 -9.95 5.27
N GLU A 167 -21.11 -10.00 5.08
CA GLU A 167 -21.81 -9.12 4.14
C GLU A 167 -21.52 -7.64 4.46
N ASP A 168 -21.30 -6.83 3.43
CA ASP A 168 -20.91 -5.41 3.54
C ASP A 168 -19.56 -5.17 4.25
N SER A 169 -18.67 -6.17 4.23
CA SER A 169 -17.31 -5.98 4.74
C SER A 169 -16.57 -4.91 3.94
N SER A 170 -15.90 -4.02 4.66
CA SER A 170 -14.95 -3.05 4.10
C SER A 170 -13.71 -3.72 3.48
N LEU A 171 -13.45 -4.98 3.84
CA LEU A 171 -12.30 -5.78 3.37
C LEU A 171 -12.65 -6.51 2.08
N THR A 172 -12.97 -5.75 1.03
CA THR A 172 -13.35 -6.33 -0.26
C THR A 172 -12.15 -7.01 -0.93
N SER A 173 -12.35 -8.29 -1.30
CA SER A 173 -11.43 -9.08 -2.14
C SER A 173 -9.94 -8.99 -1.75
N PRO A 174 -9.55 -9.42 -0.53
CA PRO A 174 -8.15 -9.47 -0.15
C PRO A 174 -7.33 -10.33 -1.12
N ASN A 175 -6.22 -9.79 -1.61
CA ASN A 175 -5.31 -10.46 -2.53
C ASN A 175 -4.03 -10.88 -1.81
N LYS A 176 -3.53 -12.09 -2.08
CA LYS A 176 -2.21 -12.49 -1.55
C LYS A 176 -1.13 -11.63 -2.17
N ALA A 177 -0.18 -11.18 -1.35
CA ALA A 177 1.03 -10.57 -1.86
C ALA A 177 1.82 -11.55 -2.75
N ASP A 178 2.31 -11.07 -3.88
CA ASP A 178 3.20 -11.82 -4.78
C ASP A 178 4.66 -11.57 -4.38
N TYR A 179 5.35 -12.62 -3.93
CA TYR A 179 6.69 -12.50 -3.40
C TYR A 179 7.75 -12.83 -4.45
N ASN A 180 8.45 -11.81 -4.93
CA ASN A 180 9.40 -11.92 -6.03
C ASN A 180 10.83 -11.55 -5.62
N VAL A 181 11.82 -12.20 -6.24
CA VAL A 181 13.25 -11.87 -6.07
C VAL A 181 13.60 -10.63 -6.89
N LYS A 182 12.97 -10.48 -8.06
CA LYS A 182 13.19 -9.32 -8.92
C LYS A 182 12.33 -8.17 -8.43
N ARG A 183 12.95 -6.99 -8.37
CA ARG A 183 12.24 -5.74 -8.09
C ARG A 183 11.20 -5.50 -9.18
N PRO A 184 9.94 -5.15 -8.85
CA PRO A 184 8.98 -4.75 -9.86
C PRO A 184 9.48 -3.48 -10.56
N GLN A 185 9.27 -3.42 -11.88
CA GLN A 185 9.55 -2.27 -12.73
C GLN A 185 8.26 -1.94 -13.49
N ILE A 186 7.99 -0.66 -13.78
CA ILE A 186 6.83 -0.26 -14.61
C ILE A 186 6.95 -0.99 -15.96
N THR A 187 8.12 -0.83 -16.58
CA THR A 187 8.57 -1.63 -17.72
C THR A 187 10.10 -1.70 -17.75
N THR A 188 10.63 -2.77 -18.34
CA THR A 188 12.06 -2.97 -18.56
C THR A 188 12.47 -2.61 -19.99
N LEU A 189 13.75 -2.26 -20.19
CA LEU A 189 14.34 -2.07 -21.52
C LEU A 189 14.10 -3.30 -22.42
N LYS A 190 14.21 -4.51 -21.85
CA LYS A 190 14.04 -5.76 -22.59
C LYS A 190 12.60 -5.93 -23.09
N GLU A 191 11.61 -5.69 -22.24
CA GLU A 191 10.19 -5.75 -22.62
C GLU A 191 9.90 -4.75 -23.75
N GLN A 192 10.39 -3.51 -23.64
CA GLN A 192 10.17 -2.49 -24.68
C GLN A 192 10.83 -2.86 -26.02
N VAL A 193 12.04 -3.44 -25.99
CA VAL A 193 12.69 -3.99 -27.18
C VAL A 193 11.85 -5.11 -27.79
N ASN A 194 11.38 -6.04 -26.95
CA ASN A 194 10.58 -7.19 -27.38
C ASN A 194 9.24 -6.76 -27.98
N VAL A 195 8.58 -5.75 -27.41
CA VAL A 195 7.36 -5.14 -27.97
C VAL A 195 7.66 -4.54 -29.34
N LEU A 196 8.72 -3.72 -29.44
CA LEU A 196 9.06 -2.99 -30.66
C LEU A 196 9.39 -3.93 -31.84
N ILE A 197 10.06 -5.04 -31.60
CA ILE A 197 10.38 -6.03 -32.65
C ILE A 197 9.26 -7.08 -32.86
N GLY A 198 8.20 -7.01 -32.04
CA GLY A 198 7.04 -7.90 -32.11
C GLY A 198 7.27 -9.30 -31.54
N GLN A 199 8.18 -9.45 -30.58
CA GLN A 199 8.33 -10.67 -29.79
C GLN A 199 7.35 -10.74 -28.62
N GLU A 200 6.90 -9.60 -28.10
CA GLU A 200 5.93 -9.50 -27.01
C GLU A 200 4.78 -8.56 -27.39
N ARG A 201 3.63 -8.69 -26.69
CA ARG A 201 2.52 -7.75 -26.82
C ARG A 201 2.80 -6.52 -25.97
N LYS A 202 2.23 -5.38 -26.38
CA LYS A 202 2.27 -4.16 -25.57
C LYS A 202 1.75 -4.45 -24.17
N ILE A 203 2.41 -3.87 -23.18
CA ILE A 203 2.01 -3.96 -21.77
C ILE A 203 0.66 -3.26 -21.61
N GLU A 204 -0.32 -3.98 -21.10
CA GLU A 204 -1.65 -3.43 -20.82
C GLU A 204 -1.64 -2.72 -19.46
N GLU A 205 -2.30 -1.56 -19.37
CA GLU A 205 -2.42 -0.78 -18.12
C GLU A 205 -3.04 -1.59 -16.98
N SER A 206 -3.96 -2.50 -17.30
CA SER A 206 -4.59 -3.44 -16.36
C SER A 206 -3.56 -4.25 -15.57
N THR A 207 -2.43 -4.59 -16.17
CA THR A 207 -1.36 -5.38 -15.53
C THR A 207 -0.54 -4.57 -14.52
N LEU A 208 -0.63 -3.23 -14.54
CA LEU A 208 0.06 -2.38 -13.57
C LEU A 208 -0.50 -2.59 -12.15
N GLN A 209 -1.80 -2.85 -12.02
CA GLN A 209 -2.42 -3.09 -10.71
C GLN A 209 -1.83 -4.31 -10.00
N GLU A 210 -1.43 -5.35 -10.74
CA GLU A 210 -0.79 -6.54 -10.18
C GLU A 210 0.57 -6.21 -9.53
N LYS A 211 1.28 -5.18 -10.03
CA LYS A 211 2.55 -4.73 -9.45
C LYS A 211 2.40 -4.17 -8.04
N LEU A 212 1.20 -3.67 -7.67
CA LEU A 212 0.90 -3.22 -6.30
C LEU A 212 0.92 -4.37 -5.29
N LEU A 213 0.70 -5.61 -5.76
CA LEU A 213 0.73 -6.81 -4.93
C LEU A 213 2.14 -7.37 -4.74
N THR A 214 3.12 -6.88 -5.51
CA THR A 214 4.47 -7.42 -5.47
C THR A 214 5.21 -6.99 -4.19
N ARG A 215 5.86 -7.94 -3.53
CA ARG A 215 6.72 -7.74 -2.35
C ARG A 215 8.04 -8.45 -2.55
N SER A 216 9.07 -7.99 -1.82
CA SER A 216 10.37 -8.67 -1.81
C SER A 216 10.24 -10.10 -1.29
N LYS A 217 10.88 -11.06 -1.96
CA LYS A 217 10.93 -12.47 -1.52
C LYS A 217 11.46 -12.64 -0.10
N THR A 218 12.34 -11.73 0.35
CA THR A 218 12.86 -11.72 1.73
C THR A 218 11.77 -11.56 2.78
N ARG A 219 10.63 -10.96 2.42
CA ARG A 219 9.45 -10.78 3.27
C ARG A 219 8.39 -11.88 3.10
N SER A 220 8.69 -12.96 2.37
CA SER A 220 7.71 -14.02 2.08
C SER A 220 7.20 -14.78 3.30
N TYR A 221 7.89 -14.70 4.44
CA TYR A 221 7.40 -15.22 5.72
C TYR A 221 6.19 -14.41 6.25
N GLU A 222 5.98 -13.17 5.79
CA GLU A 222 4.89 -12.31 6.26
C GLU A 222 3.50 -12.82 5.83
N LYS A 223 3.42 -13.48 4.67
CA LYS A 223 2.16 -13.98 4.08
C LYS A 223 1.05 -12.93 4.11
N GLU A 224 1.42 -11.74 3.65
CA GLU A 224 0.59 -10.54 3.62
C GLU A 224 -0.58 -10.71 2.65
N TRP A 225 -1.72 -10.16 3.05
CA TRP A 225 -2.91 -9.98 2.24
C TRP A 225 -3.18 -8.49 2.09
N LEU A 226 -3.47 -8.08 0.85
CA LEU A 226 -3.62 -6.69 0.44
C LEU A 226 -5.04 -6.48 -0.06
N CYS A 227 -5.77 -5.59 0.62
CA CYS A 227 -7.01 -5.05 0.11
C CYS A 227 -6.68 -3.79 -0.69
N LEU A 228 -7.19 -3.68 -1.90
CA LEU A 228 -6.98 -2.53 -2.79
C LEU A 228 -8.31 -1.79 -2.96
N LYS A 229 -8.28 -0.47 -2.81
CA LYS A 229 -9.39 0.42 -3.16
C LYS A 229 -8.88 1.46 -4.15
N THR A 230 -9.44 1.45 -5.35
CA THR A 230 -9.25 2.55 -6.31
C THR A 230 -10.28 3.62 -5.99
N LEU A 231 -9.81 4.84 -5.78
CA LEU A 231 -10.66 6.01 -5.54
C LEU A 231 -11.28 6.48 -6.85
N THR A 232 -12.51 6.98 -6.79
CA THR A 232 -13.05 7.81 -7.86
C THR A 232 -12.39 9.19 -7.85
N GLU A 233 -12.48 9.94 -8.95
CA GLU A 233 -12.02 11.34 -9.00
C GLU A 233 -12.65 12.17 -7.87
N GLU A 234 -13.95 12.01 -7.62
CA GLU A 234 -14.65 12.70 -6.54
C GLU A 234 -14.11 12.34 -5.15
N GLU A 235 -13.82 11.06 -4.90
CA GLU A 235 -13.23 10.62 -3.63
C GLU A 235 -11.80 11.18 -3.46
N PHE A 236 -11.03 11.22 -4.54
CA PHE A 236 -9.68 11.76 -4.54
C PHE A 236 -9.67 13.28 -4.30
N GLU A 237 -10.53 14.04 -4.96
CA GLU A 237 -10.71 15.48 -4.75
C GLU A 237 -11.14 15.81 -3.31
N GLN A 238 -12.08 15.03 -2.76
CA GLN A 238 -12.51 15.17 -1.36
C GLN A 238 -11.36 14.91 -0.38
N GLU A 239 -10.55 13.88 -0.65
CA GLU A 239 -9.36 13.60 0.15
C GLU A 239 -8.36 14.77 0.11
N GLN A 240 -8.09 15.32 -1.07
CA GLN A 240 -7.20 16.48 -1.23
C GLN A 240 -7.73 17.71 -0.50
N ALA A 241 -9.02 18.04 -0.67
CA ALA A 241 -9.65 19.17 0.00
C ALA A 241 -9.57 19.07 1.54
N GLY A 242 -9.65 17.85 2.09
CA GLY A 242 -9.54 17.60 3.52
C GLY A 242 -8.12 17.72 4.09
N HIS A 243 -7.09 17.56 3.26
CA HIS A 243 -5.69 17.53 3.69
C HIS A 243 -4.89 18.80 3.39
N GLY A 244 -5.42 19.70 2.56
CA GLY A 244 -4.72 20.90 2.09
C GLY A 244 -3.84 20.58 0.89
N ASP A 245 -2.62 21.12 0.84
CA ASP A 245 -1.66 20.86 -0.24
C ASP A 245 -1.52 19.36 -0.58
N ILE A 246 -1.25 19.10 -1.86
CA ILE A 246 -0.99 17.76 -2.45
C ILE A 246 0.34 17.21 -1.92
N ASP A 247 0.38 16.88 -0.63
CA ASP A 247 1.50 16.19 0.00
C ASP A 247 1.23 14.68 -0.02
N ALA A 248 2.06 13.93 -0.76
CA ALA A 248 1.98 12.47 -0.83
C ALA A 248 1.98 11.81 0.56
N LYS A 249 2.57 12.46 1.57
CA LYS A 249 2.57 12.01 2.97
C LYS A 249 1.18 11.90 3.59
N LYS A 250 0.18 12.54 2.99
CA LYS A 250 -1.21 12.57 3.46
C LYS A 250 -2.16 11.72 2.60
N TRP A 251 -1.65 10.96 1.63
CA TRP A 251 -2.50 10.10 0.81
C TRP A 251 -2.97 8.86 1.57
N TYR A 252 -3.92 9.03 2.48
CA TYR A 252 -4.54 7.95 3.23
C TYR A 252 -6.02 8.26 3.53
N GLN A 253 -6.82 7.21 3.68
CA GLN A 253 -8.22 7.30 4.08
C GLN A 253 -8.47 6.38 5.28
N ASP A 254 -9.12 6.90 6.32
CA ASP A 254 -9.64 6.06 7.42
C ASP A 254 -11.01 5.50 6.98
N ILE A 255 -11.06 4.24 6.55
CA ILE A 255 -12.28 3.57 6.07
C ILE A 255 -12.93 2.80 7.21
N LYS A 256 -14.23 3.03 7.42
CA LYS A 256 -14.98 2.40 8.50
C LYS A 256 -15.14 0.89 8.27
N TYR A 257 -15.02 0.12 9.33
CA TYR A 257 -15.44 -1.28 9.38
C TYR A 257 -16.69 -1.42 10.24
N THR A 258 -17.50 -2.43 9.96
CA THR A 258 -18.68 -2.79 10.73
C THR A 258 -18.28 -3.54 12.01
N PRO A 259 -19.02 -3.37 13.12
CA PRO A 259 -18.76 -4.13 14.34
C PRO A 259 -18.80 -5.67 14.18
N LYS A 260 -19.44 -6.17 13.12
CA LYS A 260 -19.50 -7.61 12.79
C LYS A 260 -18.17 -8.14 12.23
N GLU A 261 -17.38 -7.28 11.57
CA GLU A 261 -16.05 -7.64 11.09
C GLU A 261 -15.09 -7.89 12.24
N LEU A 262 -15.18 -7.14 13.35
CA LEU A 262 -14.28 -7.28 14.49
C LEU A 262 -14.55 -8.56 15.30
N SER A 263 -13.76 -9.60 15.04
CA SER A 263 -13.93 -10.92 15.68
C SER A 263 -13.13 -11.12 16.96
N ALA A 264 -11.88 -10.63 17.00
CA ALA A 264 -11.02 -10.80 18.16
C ALA A 264 -10.00 -9.66 18.31
N VAL A 265 -9.59 -9.41 19.55
CA VAL A 265 -8.44 -8.57 19.91
C VAL A 265 -7.48 -9.39 20.77
N TYR A 266 -6.20 -9.32 20.43
CA TYR A 266 -5.11 -9.99 21.13
C TYR A 266 -4.23 -8.91 21.77
N PHE A 267 -3.95 -9.05 23.07
CA PHE A 267 -3.03 -8.19 23.79
C PHE A 267 -1.63 -8.77 23.75
N GLY A 268 -0.63 -7.94 23.47
CA GLY A 268 0.76 -8.34 23.60
C GLY A 268 1.13 -8.60 25.06
N GLN A 269 2.16 -9.42 25.26
CA GLN A 269 2.60 -9.87 26.58
C GLN A 269 3.09 -8.73 27.50
N ALA A 270 3.50 -7.58 26.92
CA ALA A 270 3.98 -6.43 27.67
C ALA A 270 2.96 -5.28 27.78
N VAL A 271 1.69 -5.51 27.44
CA VAL A 271 0.63 -4.50 27.61
C VAL A 271 0.30 -4.32 29.09
N SER A 272 0.23 -3.08 29.58
CA SER A 272 -0.09 -2.79 30.99
C SER A 272 -1.52 -3.23 31.36
N ASP A 273 -1.73 -3.69 32.61
CA ASP A 273 -3.07 -4.07 33.09
C ASP A 273 -4.09 -2.93 33.02
N LYS A 274 -3.64 -1.69 33.25
CA LYS A 274 -4.47 -0.49 33.12
C LYS A 274 -4.98 -0.32 31.69
N ASP A 275 -4.11 -0.51 30.71
CA ASP A 275 -4.47 -0.37 29.30
C ASP A 275 -5.32 -1.54 28.81
N LYS A 276 -4.98 -2.78 29.21
CA LYS A 276 -5.81 -3.97 28.97
C LYS A 276 -7.22 -3.75 29.49
N LYS A 277 -7.37 -3.37 30.76
CA LYS A 277 -8.68 -3.08 31.39
C LYS A 277 -9.47 -2.03 30.61
N THR A 278 -8.81 -0.93 30.25
CA THR A 278 -9.44 0.17 29.48
C THR A 278 -10.00 -0.34 28.13
N ILE A 279 -9.23 -1.16 27.41
CA ILE A 279 -9.66 -1.72 26.13
C ILE A 279 -10.76 -2.77 26.33
N LEU A 280 -10.66 -3.63 27.35
CA LEU A 280 -11.69 -4.64 27.66
C LEU A 280 -13.04 -4.02 28.01
N GLU A 281 -13.07 -2.92 28.77
CA GLU A 281 -14.27 -2.13 29.06
C GLU A 281 -14.85 -1.53 27.78
N PHE A 282 -13.98 -0.94 26.95
CA PHE A 282 -14.39 -0.35 25.68
C PHE A 282 -14.97 -1.39 24.71
N LEU A 283 -14.35 -2.57 24.59
CA LEU A 283 -14.85 -3.69 23.79
C LEU A 283 -16.17 -4.23 24.35
N GLY A 284 -16.29 -4.40 25.68
CA GLY A 284 -17.52 -4.85 26.31
C GLY A 284 -18.72 -3.95 26.05
N LYS A 285 -18.49 -2.63 25.94
CA LYS A 285 -19.51 -1.63 25.62
C LYS A 285 -19.85 -1.57 24.12
N ASN A 286 -18.84 -1.48 23.24
CA ASN A 286 -19.03 -1.14 21.83
C ASN A 286 -19.01 -2.34 20.89
N TYR A 287 -18.35 -3.44 21.29
CA TYR A 287 -18.14 -4.64 20.48
C TYR A 287 -18.39 -5.92 21.30
N PRO A 288 -19.60 -6.13 21.84
CA PRO A 288 -19.87 -7.19 22.82
C PRO A 288 -19.72 -8.63 22.29
N LYS A 289 -19.62 -8.80 20.95
CA LYS A 289 -19.42 -10.10 20.28
C LYS A 289 -17.94 -10.41 20.01
N THR A 290 -17.04 -9.44 20.17
CA THR A 290 -15.61 -9.61 19.95
C THR A 290 -15.00 -10.43 21.08
N LYS A 291 -14.06 -11.32 20.75
CA LYS A 291 -13.29 -12.08 21.74
C LYS A 291 -12.04 -11.31 22.13
N ALA A 292 -11.56 -11.48 23.36
CA ALA A 292 -10.30 -10.93 23.81
C ALA A 292 -9.38 -12.04 24.30
N PHE A 293 -8.08 -11.89 24.04
CA PHE A 293 -7.06 -12.84 24.45
C PHE A 293 -5.80 -12.12 24.92
N GLU A 294 -5.12 -12.70 25.90
CA GLU A 294 -3.82 -12.22 26.40
C GLU A 294 -2.69 -13.15 25.95
N ALA A 295 -1.59 -12.57 25.47
CA ALA A 295 -0.43 -13.33 25.03
C ALA A 295 0.46 -13.73 26.22
N HIS A 296 0.89 -14.98 26.22
CA HIS A 296 1.88 -15.54 27.14
C HIS A 296 3.04 -16.15 26.35
N ILE A 297 4.25 -16.06 26.90
CA ILE A 297 5.43 -16.71 26.29
C ILE A 297 5.30 -18.22 26.55
N HIS A 298 5.38 -19.02 25.49
CA HIS A 298 5.41 -20.47 25.65
C HIS A 298 6.68 -20.89 26.41
N ILE A 299 6.57 -21.83 27.36
CA ILE A 299 7.67 -22.18 28.26
C ILE A 299 8.85 -22.82 27.51
N ASP A 300 8.54 -23.67 26.53
CA ASP A 300 9.55 -24.50 25.84
C ASP A 300 9.82 -24.11 24.37
N GLU A 301 9.14 -23.08 23.85
CA GLU A 301 9.21 -22.72 22.43
C GLU A 301 9.32 -21.21 22.23
N PHE A 302 9.93 -20.79 21.13
CA PHE A 302 9.94 -19.38 20.70
C PHE A 302 8.59 -19.01 20.04
N SER A 303 7.52 -19.16 20.82
CA SER A 303 6.14 -18.95 20.38
C SER A 303 5.31 -18.25 21.46
N LEU A 304 4.13 -17.76 21.07
CA LEU A 304 3.15 -17.15 21.96
C LEU A 304 1.91 -18.04 22.09
N GLU A 305 1.47 -18.24 23.32
CA GLU A 305 0.17 -18.79 23.64
C GLU A 305 -0.83 -17.66 23.93
N PHE A 306 -2.12 -17.92 23.73
CA PHE A 306 -3.16 -16.91 23.88
C PHE A 306 -4.29 -17.42 24.76
N GLU A 307 -4.41 -16.86 25.95
CA GLU A 307 -5.45 -17.22 26.91
C GLU A 307 -6.68 -16.32 26.75
N PRO A 308 -7.91 -16.87 26.74
CA PRO A 308 -9.12 -16.05 26.67
C PRO A 308 -9.26 -15.11 27.87
N THR A 309 -9.50 -13.84 27.61
CA THR A 309 -9.74 -12.82 28.64
C THR A 309 -11.19 -12.35 28.56
N PRO A 310 -11.96 -12.36 29.68
CA PRO A 310 -13.34 -11.92 29.66
C PRO A 310 -13.45 -10.42 29.40
N LEU A 311 -14.43 -10.01 28.58
CA LEU A 311 -14.77 -8.60 28.41
C LEU A 311 -15.40 -8.04 29.68
N ILE A 312 -15.09 -6.79 30.01
CA ILE A 312 -15.72 -6.07 31.12
C ILE A 312 -16.98 -5.40 30.58
N ARG A 313 -18.14 -5.96 30.89
CA ARG A 313 -19.43 -5.44 30.43
C ARG A 313 -19.94 -4.36 31.39
N PRO A 314 -20.55 -3.28 30.88
CA PRO A 314 -21.28 -2.36 31.74
C PRO A 314 -22.32 -3.15 32.52
N ILE A 315 -22.34 -2.99 33.84
CA ILE A 315 -23.46 -3.47 34.64
C ILE A 315 -24.67 -2.70 34.11
N LYS A 316 -25.62 -3.39 33.47
CA LYS A 316 -26.91 -2.78 33.19
C LYS A 316 -27.46 -2.41 34.56
N GLU A 317 -27.48 -1.12 34.88
CA GLU A 317 -28.27 -0.64 36.00
C GLU A 317 -29.67 -1.20 35.75
N VAL A 318 -30.03 -2.20 36.57
CA VAL A 318 -31.38 -2.71 36.59
C VAL A 318 -32.16 -1.50 37.05
N ALA A 319 -32.81 -0.82 36.11
CA ALA A 319 -33.75 0.22 36.42
C ALA A 319 -34.75 -0.44 37.37
N THR A 320 -34.60 -0.16 38.66
CA THR A 320 -35.61 -0.46 39.66
C THR A 320 -36.79 0.36 39.23
N GLU A 321 -37.67 -0.25 38.43
CA GLU A 321 -39.04 0.19 38.20
C GLU A 321 -39.64 0.36 39.59
N THR A 322 -39.53 1.59 40.07
CA THR A 322 -40.20 2.01 41.27
C THR A 322 -41.62 2.20 40.78
N GLU A 323 -42.45 1.16 40.96
CA GLU A 323 -43.90 1.26 40.90
C GLU A 323 -44.34 2.28 41.95
N GLY A 324 -44.24 3.57 41.59
CA GLY A 324 -44.66 4.71 42.38
C GLY A 324 -45.86 5.34 41.70
N GLY A 325 -47.02 5.11 42.29
CA GLY A 325 -48.32 5.51 41.77
C GLY A 325 -48.51 7.00 41.53
N ALA A 326 -49.57 7.25 40.78
CA ALA A 326 -50.15 8.53 40.39
C ALA A 326 -50.04 9.66 41.43
N ALA A 327 -49.57 10.82 40.97
CA ALA A 327 -50.07 12.11 41.43
C ALA A 327 -49.98 13.13 40.28
N GLN A 328 -51.16 13.50 39.77
CA GLN A 328 -51.36 14.63 38.86
C GLN A 328 -51.01 15.94 39.59
N GLY A 329 -50.23 16.80 38.94
CA GLY A 329 -49.84 18.10 39.47
C GLY A 329 -49.45 19.06 38.35
N ASN A 330 -50.39 19.94 38.04
CA ASN A 330 -50.41 20.97 37.02
C ASN A 330 -49.36 22.10 37.27
N THR A 331 -49.05 22.89 36.23
CA THR A 331 -48.92 24.38 36.24
C THR A 331 -47.61 25.01 35.69
N GLN A 332 -47.80 25.73 34.57
CA GLN A 332 -47.27 27.03 34.08
C GLN A 332 -45.77 27.34 33.84
N THR A 333 -45.49 27.57 32.55
CA THR A 333 -44.96 28.80 31.92
C THR A 333 -44.43 29.95 32.80
N ALA A 334 -43.20 30.39 32.52
CA ALA A 334 -42.82 31.82 32.46
C ALA A 334 -41.50 32.02 31.69
N THR A 335 -41.39 33.23 31.15
CA THR A 335 -40.62 33.71 30.00
C THR A 335 -39.37 34.50 30.43
N SER A 336 -38.42 34.65 29.48
CA SER A 336 -37.49 35.79 29.29
C SER A 336 -36.38 36.09 30.33
N ALA A 337 -35.14 36.14 29.86
CA ALA A 337 -34.35 37.39 29.81
C ALA A 337 -32.99 37.17 29.12
N GLU A 338 -32.70 38.08 28.21
CA GLU A 338 -31.37 38.42 27.69
C GLU A 338 -30.43 38.85 28.83
N GLU A 339 -29.14 38.55 28.74
CA GLU A 339 -28.07 39.55 28.89
C GLU A 339 -26.67 38.97 28.59
N GLU A 340 -26.00 39.70 27.69
CA GLU A 340 -24.59 40.10 27.69
C GLU A 340 -23.43 39.09 27.87
N SER A 341 -22.65 39.02 26.78
CA SER A 341 -21.20 38.76 26.73
C SER A 341 -20.43 39.65 27.73
N PRO A 342 -19.28 39.19 28.27
CA PRO A 342 -18.03 39.60 27.61
C PRO A 342 -16.84 38.63 27.73
N ALA A 343 -15.83 38.97 26.93
CA ALA A 343 -14.40 38.83 27.19
C ALA A 343 -13.69 37.52 26.79
N ALA A 344 -12.90 37.69 25.74
CA ALA A 344 -11.83 36.83 25.27
C ALA A 344 -10.84 36.43 26.36
N VAL A 345 -10.63 35.13 26.52
CA VAL A 345 -9.49 34.55 27.23
C VAL A 345 -8.39 34.26 26.21
N LYS A 346 -7.25 34.92 26.40
CA LYS A 346 -5.99 34.60 25.72
C LYS A 346 -5.54 33.22 26.17
N ASN A 347 -5.45 32.27 25.23
CA ASN A 347 -4.77 31.00 25.47
C ASN A 347 -3.26 31.21 25.31
N GLU A 348 -2.55 31.06 26.42
CA GLU A 348 -1.10 30.88 26.47
C GLU A 348 -0.71 29.62 25.71
N THR A 349 0.29 29.79 24.86
CA THR A 349 0.92 28.75 24.06
C THR A 349 1.86 27.98 24.99
N ALA A 350 1.47 26.76 25.37
CA ALA A 350 2.37 25.85 26.07
C ALA A 350 3.31 25.19 25.04
N GLU A 351 4.56 25.64 25.01
CA GLU A 351 5.67 24.97 24.36
C GLU A 351 5.84 23.56 24.94
N THR A 352 5.83 22.57 24.06
CA THR A 352 6.24 21.19 24.39
C THR A 352 7.72 21.05 24.05
N PRO A 353 8.57 20.50 24.93
CA PRO A 353 10.00 20.39 24.68
C PRO A 353 10.30 19.39 23.56
N ALA A 354 11.11 19.84 22.61
CA ALA A 354 11.69 19.01 21.57
C ALA A 354 12.61 17.95 22.18
N ASN A 355 12.31 16.68 21.88
CA ASN A 355 13.23 15.58 22.15
C ASN A 355 14.34 15.61 21.10
N ASP A 356 15.52 16.00 21.57
CA ASP A 356 16.81 15.99 20.90
C ASP A 356 17.19 14.55 20.55
N THR A 357 17.09 14.20 19.27
CA THR A 357 17.69 12.98 18.72
C THR A 357 18.79 13.42 17.78
N GLY A 358 20.03 13.14 18.21
CA GLY A 358 21.26 13.54 17.55
C GLY A 358 21.26 13.20 16.06
N SER A 359 21.16 14.25 15.24
CA SER A 359 21.36 14.17 13.81
C SER A 359 22.85 14.24 13.50
N ILE A 360 23.36 13.16 12.91
CA ILE A 360 24.68 13.10 12.28
C ILE A 360 24.69 14.10 11.11
N PRO A 361 25.65 15.03 11.02
CA PRO A 361 25.70 15.99 9.93
C PRO A 361 25.97 15.28 8.59
N PRO A 362 25.33 15.71 7.49
CA PRO A 362 25.59 15.16 6.17
C PRO A 362 27.00 15.55 5.70
N PRO A 363 27.67 14.70 4.89
CA PRO A 363 28.98 15.02 4.36
C PRO A 363 28.93 16.21 3.39
N GLU A 364 29.85 17.17 3.59
CA GLU A 364 30.08 18.30 2.71
C GLU A 364 30.32 17.84 1.26
N LYS A 365 29.41 18.20 0.35
CA LYS A 365 29.65 18.10 -1.09
C LYS A 365 30.58 19.24 -1.50
N LYS A 366 31.86 18.93 -1.72
CA LYS A 366 32.80 19.83 -2.41
C LYS A 366 32.31 20.07 -3.85
N ALA A 367 32.13 21.34 -4.19
CA ALA A 367 31.85 21.78 -5.56
C ALA A 367 33.03 21.45 -6.50
N PRO A 368 32.77 21.04 -7.75
CA PRO A 368 33.82 20.83 -8.74
C PRO A 368 34.43 22.19 -9.19
N PRO A 369 35.73 22.22 -9.53
CA PRO A 369 36.39 23.45 -9.97
C PRO A 369 35.91 23.88 -11.36
N ALA A 370 35.71 25.18 -11.51
CA ALA A 370 35.34 25.82 -12.76
C ALA A 370 36.42 25.59 -13.84
N THR A 371 36.02 24.98 -14.95
CA THR A 371 36.84 24.85 -16.16
C THR A 371 36.96 26.23 -16.81
N LYS A 372 38.20 26.73 -16.94
CA LYS A 372 38.50 27.91 -17.73
C LYS A 372 38.38 27.55 -19.22
N ALA A 373 37.58 28.34 -19.94
CA ALA A 373 37.59 28.38 -21.39
C ALA A 373 38.93 28.97 -21.87
N GLY A 374 39.52 28.32 -22.87
CA GLY A 374 40.64 28.77 -23.69
C GLY A 374 40.36 28.36 -25.12
#